data_AF-A0A2Z2M7H3-F1
#
_entry.id   AF-A0A2Z2M7H3-F1
#
_cell.length_a   1.000
_cell.length_b   1.000
_cell.length_c   1.000
_cell.angle_alpha   90.00
_cell.angle_beta   90.00
_cell.angle_gamma   90.00
#
_symmetry.space_group_name_H-M   'P 1'
#
loop_
_entity.id
_entity.type
_entity.pdbx_description
1 polymer ?
#
loop_
_entity_poly.entity_id
_entity_poly.type
_entity_poly.pdbx_seq_one_letter_code
_entity_poly.pdbx_strand_id
1 'polypeptide(L)'
;MFGFLRRKREKHGPFVYLSEPTFLYHTRTEKAIVEIIEEKLNSTNILVPSRYGLRDTSGRIKEAEYLVAVAPLGKFTSLVGREVKIAQEFGVKVFTLLIAREGDELVYLWVEGVPEDIEWLSPEETEEFMKIFLNSEFMDYMKKALLFGSRKREW
;
A
#
# COMPACT_ATOMS: atom_id res chain seq x y z
N MET A 1 -13.75 -36.16 -2.47
CA MET A 1 -12.64 -35.44 -3.13
C MET A 1 -12.42 -34.13 -2.41
N PHE A 2 -11.21 -33.91 -1.92
CA PHE A 2 -10.84 -32.83 -1.00
C PHE A 2 -10.88 -31.46 -1.68
N GLY A 3 -11.90 -30.65 -1.36
CA GLY A 3 -11.94 -29.23 -1.68
C GLY A 3 -11.25 -28.45 -0.58
N PHE A 4 -10.06 -27.94 -0.87
CA PHE A 4 -9.14 -27.22 0.01
C PHE A 4 -9.84 -26.22 0.95
N LEU A 5 -10.00 -26.59 2.21
CA LEU A 5 -10.10 -25.63 3.30
C LEU A 5 -8.82 -24.80 3.30
N ARG A 6 -8.90 -23.60 2.75
CA ARG A 6 -7.85 -22.57 2.83
C ARG A 6 -7.59 -22.35 4.33
N ARG A 7 -6.58 -23.04 4.89
CA ARG A 7 -6.18 -22.85 6.29
C ARG A 7 -6.01 -21.36 6.50
N LYS A 8 -6.76 -20.77 7.44
CA LYS A 8 -6.47 -19.41 7.91
C LYS A 8 -5.01 -19.44 8.35
N ARG A 9 -4.13 -18.68 7.68
CA ARG A 9 -2.76 -18.48 8.15
C ARG A 9 -2.87 -18.02 9.60
N GLU A 10 -2.13 -18.67 10.50
CA GLU A 10 -2.06 -18.21 11.88
C GLU A 10 -1.51 -16.79 11.88
N LYS A 11 -2.19 -15.91 12.62
CA LYS A 11 -1.77 -14.53 12.78
C LYS A 11 -0.61 -14.52 13.77
N HIS A 12 0.53 -14.02 13.32
CA HIS A 12 1.69 -13.78 14.18
C HIS A 12 2.16 -12.34 14.03
N GLY A 13 2.89 -11.86 15.04
CA GLY A 13 3.51 -10.54 15.01
C GLY A 13 2.55 -9.38 15.34
N PRO A 14 3.07 -8.14 15.25
CA PRO A 14 2.34 -6.92 15.54
C PRO A 14 1.12 -6.75 14.64
N PHE A 15 0.06 -6.10 15.14
CA PHE A 15 -1.09 -5.79 14.29
C PHE A 15 -0.73 -4.65 13.32
N VAL A 16 -0.83 -4.94 12.01
CA VAL A 16 -0.53 -4.00 10.93
C VAL A 16 -1.81 -3.64 10.19
N TYR A 17 -2.08 -2.35 10.02
CA TYR A 17 -3.12 -1.85 9.13
C TYR A 17 -2.51 -1.48 7.77
N LEU A 18 -2.95 -2.15 6.70
CA LEU A 18 -2.59 -1.77 5.34
C LEU A 18 -3.54 -0.66 4.85
N SER A 19 -2.98 0.49 4.51
CA SER A 19 -3.67 1.58 3.83
C SER A 19 -3.18 1.64 2.39
N GLU A 20 -4.02 1.23 1.44
CA GLU A 20 -3.67 1.22 0.02
C GLU A 20 -4.77 1.83 -0.85
N PRO A 21 -4.43 2.44 -2.00
CA PRO A 21 -5.42 2.93 -2.93
C PRO A 21 -6.35 1.82 -3.43
N THR A 22 -7.64 2.12 -3.57
CA THR A 22 -8.67 1.13 -3.91
C THR A 22 -8.46 0.44 -5.26
N PHE A 23 -7.79 1.08 -6.21
CA PHE A 23 -7.44 0.47 -7.50
C PHE A 23 -6.39 -0.65 -7.39
N LEU A 24 -5.70 -0.78 -6.24
CA LEU A 24 -4.80 -1.89 -5.98
C LEU A 24 -5.52 -3.11 -5.37
N TYR A 25 -6.78 -2.96 -4.94
CA TYR A 25 -7.51 -4.03 -4.27
C TYR A 25 -7.61 -5.28 -5.14
N HIS A 26 -7.37 -6.44 -4.53
CA HIS A 26 -7.43 -7.76 -5.18
C HIS A 26 -6.48 -7.95 -6.38
N THR A 27 -5.51 -7.04 -6.57
CA THR A 27 -4.52 -7.15 -7.63
C THR A 27 -3.35 -8.06 -7.22
N ARG A 28 -2.47 -8.38 -8.19
CA ARG A 28 -1.17 -8.98 -7.87
C ARG A 28 -0.29 -8.05 -7.04
N THR A 29 -0.43 -6.73 -7.23
CA THR A 29 0.30 -5.71 -6.48
C THR A 29 -0.06 -5.75 -4.98
N GLU A 30 -1.35 -5.84 -4.63
CA GLU A 30 -1.80 -6.00 -3.22
C GLU A 30 -1.13 -7.21 -2.55
N LYS A 31 -1.06 -8.35 -3.25
CA LYS A 31 -0.40 -9.56 -2.72
C LYS A 31 1.08 -9.32 -2.46
N ALA A 32 1.78 -8.69 -3.41
CA ALA A 32 3.20 -8.36 -3.26
C ALA A 32 3.43 -7.38 -2.11
N ILE A 33 2.55 -6.38 -1.94
CA ILE A 33 2.59 -5.44 -0.81
C ILE A 33 2.46 -6.19 0.51
N VAL A 34 1.49 -7.11 0.62
CA VAL A 34 1.31 -7.93 1.83
C VAL A 34 2.56 -8.75 2.12
N GLU A 35 3.18 -9.37 1.11
CA GLU A 35 4.43 -10.13 1.28
C GLU A 35 5.60 -9.25 1.74
N ILE A 36 5.72 -8.02 1.19
CA ILE A 36 6.71 -7.04 1.65
C ILE A 36 6.48 -6.69 3.13
N ILE A 37 5.23 -6.48 3.54
CA ILE A 37 4.90 -6.17 4.94
C ILE A 37 5.21 -7.37 5.85
N GLU A 38 4.86 -8.59 5.43
CA GLU A 38 5.19 -9.83 6.13
C GLU A 38 6.71 -9.94 6.35
N GLU A 39 7.52 -9.64 5.34
CA GLU A 39 8.99 -9.65 5.42
C GLU A 39 9.54 -8.52 6.33
N LYS A 40 9.11 -7.28 6.12
CA LYS A 40 9.66 -6.10 6.79
C LYS A 40 9.29 -6.00 8.26
N LEU A 41 8.07 -6.39 8.61
CA LEU A 41 7.54 -6.30 9.98
C LEU A 41 7.47 -7.66 10.67
N ASN A 42 7.89 -8.74 10.00
CA ASN A 42 7.82 -10.11 10.50
C ASN A 42 6.42 -10.46 11.05
N SER A 43 5.37 -10.01 10.34
CA SER A 43 3.98 -10.09 10.79
C SER A 43 3.03 -10.56 9.71
N THR A 44 2.25 -11.60 10.00
CA THR A 44 1.08 -12.00 9.18
C THR A 44 -0.23 -11.44 9.72
N ASN A 45 -0.20 -10.74 10.87
CA ASN A 45 -1.38 -10.09 11.43
C ASN A 45 -1.67 -8.75 10.73
N ILE A 46 -1.97 -8.83 9.43
CA ILE A 46 -2.23 -7.67 8.58
C ILE A 46 -3.73 -7.57 8.31
N LEU A 47 -4.34 -6.42 8.60
CA LEU A 47 -5.66 -6.06 8.09
C LEU A 47 -5.48 -5.49 6.70
N VAL A 48 -6.06 -6.20 5.72
CA VAL A 48 -6.12 -5.78 4.32
C VAL A 48 -7.56 -5.33 4.04
N PRO A 49 -7.82 -4.02 3.84
CA PRO A 49 -9.18 -3.48 3.73
C PRO A 49 -10.02 -4.14 2.63
N SER A 50 -9.42 -4.50 1.50
CA SER A 50 -10.11 -5.17 0.39
C SER A 50 -10.80 -6.47 0.82
N ARG A 51 -10.31 -7.17 1.85
CA ARG A 51 -10.91 -8.40 2.38
C ARG A 51 -12.24 -8.16 3.12
N TYR A 52 -12.59 -6.90 3.39
CA TYR A 52 -13.80 -6.48 4.10
C TYR A 52 -14.86 -5.85 3.16
N GLY A 53 -14.59 -5.77 1.86
CA GLY A 53 -15.52 -5.25 0.86
C GLY A 53 -15.80 -3.75 1.06
N LEU A 54 -17.07 -3.37 1.13
CA LEU A 54 -17.51 -1.97 1.30
C LEU A 54 -17.48 -1.48 2.76
N ARG A 55 -17.10 -2.34 3.72
CA ARG A 55 -17.07 -1.96 5.13
C ARG A 55 -15.88 -1.07 5.40
N ASP A 56 -16.13 0.10 5.98
CA ASP A 56 -15.06 0.95 6.48
C ASP A 56 -14.33 0.27 7.64
N THR A 57 -13.02 0.10 7.48
CA THR A 57 -12.13 -0.48 8.49
C THR A 57 -11.29 0.57 9.19
N SER A 58 -11.38 1.86 8.83
CA SER A 58 -10.54 2.95 9.35
C SER A 58 -10.56 3.02 10.89
N GLY A 59 -11.68 2.65 11.52
CA GLY A 59 -11.80 2.61 12.99
C GLY A 59 -10.86 1.60 13.69
N ARG A 60 -10.26 0.66 12.94
CA ARG A 60 -9.27 -0.31 13.44
C ARG A 60 -7.85 0.26 13.47
N ILE A 61 -7.58 1.42 12.85
CA ILE A 61 -6.24 2.01 12.78
C ILE A 61 -5.68 2.25 14.18
N LYS A 62 -6.49 2.76 15.11
CA LYS A 62 -6.09 3.01 16.52
C LYS A 62 -5.65 1.77 17.30
N GLU A 63 -6.02 0.58 16.83
CA GLU A 63 -5.61 -0.69 17.45
C GLU A 63 -4.26 -1.19 16.89
N ALA A 64 -3.83 -0.64 15.75
CA ALA A 64 -2.64 -1.09 15.05
C ALA A 64 -1.37 -0.60 15.74
N GLU A 65 -0.36 -1.45 15.75
CA GLU A 65 1.00 -1.04 16.12
C GLU A 65 1.65 -0.26 14.97
N TYR A 66 1.35 -0.68 13.74
CA TYR A 66 1.86 -0.09 12.51
C TYR A 66 0.75 0.18 11.51
N LEU A 67 0.80 1.33 10.85
CA LEU A 67 0.09 1.59 9.61
C LEU A 67 1.10 1.61 8.45
N VAL A 68 0.84 0.84 7.40
CA VAL A 68 1.63 0.87 6.17
C VAL A 68 0.83 1.59 5.11
N ALA A 69 1.27 2.79 4.73
CA ALA A 69 0.66 3.64 3.73
C ALA A 69 1.31 3.42 2.36
N VAL A 70 0.53 2.98 1.38
CA VAL A 70 1.02 2.72 0.04
C VAL A 70 0.92 3.99 -0.80
N ALA A 71 2.06 4.41 -1.38
CA ALA A 71 2.18 5.59 -2.22
C ALA A 71 2.64 5.22 -3.64
N PRO A 72 1.72 4.89 -4.56
CA PRO A 72 2.07 4.73 -5.97
C PRO A 72 2.57 6.06 -6.53
N LEU A 73 3.77 6.07 -7.12
CA LEU A 73 4.38 7.27 -7.70
C LEU A 73 4.47 8.46 -6.73
N GLY A 74 4.74 8.19 -5.45
CA GLY A 74 4.89 9.24 -4.44
C GLY A 74 3.59 9.94 -4.04
N LYS A 75 2.42 9.38 -4.39
CA LYS A 75 1.12 9.99 -4.12
C LYS A 75 0.32 9.19 -3.10
N PHE A 76 -0.13 9.87 -2.05
CA PHE A 76 -1.23 9.38 -1.23
C PHE A 76 -2.55 9.81 -1.85
N THR A 77 -3.39 8.84 -2.17
CA THR A 77 -4.78 9.13 -2.51
C THR A 77 -5.50 9.72 -1.30
N SER A 78 -6.61 10.40 -1.54
CA SER A 78 -7.45 10.99 -0.47
C SER A 78 -7.82 9.99 0.63
N LEU A 79 -8.09 8.73 0.26
CA LEU A 79 -8.33 7.64 1.23
C LEU A 79 -7.10 7.38 2.10
N VAL A 80 -5.95 7.12 1.48
CA VAL A 80 -4.70 6.80 2.18
C VAL A 80 -4.27 7.98 3.06
N GLY A 81 -4.32 9.20 2.54
CA GLY A 81 -4.00 10.41 3.29
C GLY A 81 -4.91 10.59 4.52
N ARG A 82 -6.22 10.30 4.39
CA ARG A 82 -7.13 10.32 5.55
C ARG A 82 -6.72 9.30 6.61
N GLU A 83 -6.39 8.08 6.22
CA GLU A 83 -5.99 7.01 7.14
C GLU A 83 -4.63 7.28 7.81
N VAL A 84 -3.68 7.87 7.08
CA VAL A 84 -2.40 8.34 7.64
C VAL A 84 -2.62 9.41 8.71
N LYS A 85 -3.50 10.40 8.46
CA LYS A 85 -3.84 11.41 9.47
C LYS A 85 -4.44 10.80 10.73
N ILE A 86 -5.33 9.82 10.58
CA ILE A 86 -5.89 9.06 11.71
C ILE A 86 -4.77 8.36 12.48
N ALA A 87 -3.86 7.66 11.80
CA ALA A 87 -2.73 7.00 12.46
C ALA A 87 -1.86 8.01 13.24
N GLN A 88 -1.56 9.16 12.65
CA GLN A 88 -0.79 10.22 13.31
C GLN A 88 -1.52 10.77 14.54
N GLU A 89 -2.83 11.00 14.47
CA GLU A 89 -3.66 11.46 15.60
C GLU A 89 -3.62 10.49 16.78
N PHE A 90 -3.63 9.18 16.51
CA PHE A 90 -3.59 8.13 17.54
C PHE A 90 -2.16 7.69 17.91
N GLY A 91 -1.12 8.32 17.36
CA GLY A 91 0.28 7.96 17.64
C GLY A 91 0.70 6.59 17.12
N VAL A 92 -0.02 6.05 16.12
CA VAL A 92 0.32 4.80 15.44
C VAL A 92 1.54 5.03 14.56
N LYS A 93 2.52 4.12 14.59
CA LYS A 93 3.73 4.24 13.78
C LYS A 93 3.40 4.03 12.30
N VAL A 94 3.76 5.01 11.47
CA VAL A 94 3.51 4.97 10.02
C VAL A 94 4.77 4.52 9.30
N PHE A 95 4.62 3.59 8.36
CA PHE A 95 5.61 3.32 7.31
C PHE A 95 5.00 3.69 5.97
N THR A 96 5.80 4.30 5.10
CA THR A 96 5.41 4.58 3.72
C THR A 96 6.05 3.55 2.79
N LEU A 97 5.21 2.86 2.01
CA LEU A 97 5.62 1.97 0.94
C LEU A 97 5.42 2.70 -0.40
N LEU A 98 6.49 3.32 -0.88
CA LEU A 98 6.54 3.90 -2.21
C LEU A 98 6.59 2.77 -3.23
N ILE A 99 5.67 2.77 -4.19
CA ILE A 99 5.65 1.74 -5.24
C ILE A 99 5.61 2.34 -6.64
N ALA A 100 6.21 1.62 -7.56
CA ALA A 100 6.12 1.89 -8.99
C ALA A 100 6.32 0.58 -9.79
N ARG A 101 6.11 0.61 -11.11
CA ARG A 101 6.54 -0.52 -11.96
C ARG A 101 7.61 -0.13 -12.95
N GLU A 102 8.49 -1.08 -13.21
CA GLU A 102 9.48 -1.07 -14.28
C GLU A 102 9.19 -2.29 -15.16
N GLY A 103 8.43 -2.11 -16.26
CA GLY A 103 7.94 -3.24 -17.04
C GLY A 103 6.95 -4.10 -16.24
N ASP A 104 7.25 -5.38 -16.12
CA ASP A 104 6.45 -6.35 -15.36
C ASP A 104 6.85 -6.42 -13.87
N GLU A 105 7.88 -5.68 -13.45
CA GLU A 105 8.42 -5.72 -12.08
C GLU A 105 7.84 -4.62 -11.18
N LEU A 106 7.58 -4.96 -9.91
CA LEU A 106 7.24 -4.01 -8.87
C LEU A 106 8.52 -3.48 -8.20
N VAL A 107 8.81 -2.20 -8.39
CA VAL A 107 9.88 -1.50 -7.67
C VAL A 107 9.28 -0.83 -6.45
N TYR A 108 9.94 -0.95 -5.30
CA TYR A 108 9.46 -0.33 -4.07
C TYR A 108 10.58 0.27 -3.21
N LEU A 109 10.21 1.27 -2.41
CA LEU A 109 11.03 1.81 -1.33
C LEU A 109 10.23 1.82 -0.03
N TRP A 110 10.84 1.29 1.03
CA TRP A 110 10.27 1.25 2.37
C TRP A 110 10.86 2.37 3.22
N VAL A 111 10.01 3.27 3.71
CA VAL A 111 10.43 4.44 4.49
C VAL A 111 9.70 4.46 5.82
N GLU A 112 10.42 4.77 6.90
CA GLU A 112 9.80 5.05 8.20
C GLU A 112 9.24 6.48 8.22
N GLY A 113 7.99 6.62 8.64
CA GLY A 113 7.26 7.89 8.60
C GLY A 113 6.68 8.20 7.22
N VAL A 114 6.35 9.47 7.00
CA VAL A 114 5.86 10.02 5.74
C VAL A 114 6.97 10.87 5.12
N PRO A 115 7.48 10.54 3.92
CA PRO A 115 8.45 11.36 3.22
C PRO A 115 7.92 12.79 2.96
N GLU A 116 8.81 13.78 3.00
CA GLU A 116 8.46 15.21 2.83
C GLU A 116 7.94 15.52 1.42
N ASP A 117 8.36 14.76 0.42
CA ASP A 117 8.02 14.89 -0.99
C ASP A 117 6.75 14.12 -1.39
N ILE A 118 6.08 13.47 -0.44
CA ILE A 118 4.79 12.82 -0.72
C ILE A 118 3.76 13.88 -1.11
N GLU A 119 3.10 13.62 -2.22
CA GLU A 119 1.97 14.40 -2.70
C GLU A 119 0.67 13.86 -2.10
N TRP A 120 -0.11 14.74 -1.46
CA TRP A 120 -1.36 14.40 -0.80
C TRP A 120 -2.53 14.81 -1.70
N LEU A 121 -3.14 13.85 -2.36
CA LEU A 121 -4.20 14.13 -3.32
C LEU A 121 -5.52 14.42 -2.60
N SER A 122 -6.20 15.45 -3.07
CA SER A 122 -7.63 15.69 -2.83
C SER A 122 -8.48 14.58 -3.45
N PRO A 123 -9.78 14.48 -3.11
CA PRO A 123 -10.70 13.55 -3.76
C PRO A 123 -10.73 13.71 -5.29
N GLU A 124 -10.73 14.96 -5.77
CA GLU A 124 -10.76 15.30 -7.20
C GLU A 124 -9.46 14.86 -7.90
N GLU A 125 -8.30 15.18 -7.33
CA GLU A 125 -6.99 14.76 -7.85
C GLU A 125 -6.82 13.24 -7.79
N THR A 126 -7.41 12.58 -6.77
CA THR A 126 -7.43 11.11 -6.68
C THR A 126 -8.18 10.51 -7.86
N GLU A 127 -9.34 11.07 -8.22
CA GLU A 127 -10.13 10.59 -9.35
C GLU A 127 -9.37 10.74 -10.68
N GLU A 128 -8.71 11.88 -10.88
CA GLU A 128 -7.86 12.11 -12.04
C GLU A 128 -6.69 11.13 -12.10
N PHE A 129 -5.99 10.96 -10.97
CA PHE A 129 -4.89 10.00 -10.85
C PHE A 129 -5.35 8.57 -11.16
N MET A 130 -6.52 8.16 -10.67
CA MET A 130 -7.09 6.85 -10.95
C MET A 130 -7.41 6.66 -12.44
N LYS A 131 -7.93 7.69 -13.11
CA LYS A 131 -8.20 7.65 -14.56
C LYS A 131 -6.91 7.44 -15.35
N ILE A 132 -5.84 8.17 -15.02
CA ILE A 132 -4.53 8.04 -15.66
C ILE A 132 -3.95 6.65 -15.42
N PHE A 133 -4.04 6.15 -14.19
CA PHE A 133 -3.52 4.83 -13.80
C PHE A 133 -4.24 3.68 -14.53
N LEU A 134 -5.54 3.80 -14.77
CA LEU A 134 -6.34 2.80 -15.51
C LEU A 134 -6.14 2.87 -17.04
N ASN A 135 -5.79 4.04 -17.59
CA ASN A 135 -5.72 4.27 -19.04
C ASN A 135 -4.34 4.01 -19.69
N SER A 136 -3.50 3.14 -19.12
CA SER A 136 -2.24 2.65 -19.71
C SER A 136 -1.04 3.62 -19.82
N GLU A 137 -1.16 4.89 -19.40
CA GLU A 137 -0.06 5.88 -19.45
C GLU A 137 1.01 5.72 -18.35
N PHE A 138 0.82 4.74 -17.45
CA PHE A 138 1.73 4.46 -16.33
C PHE A 138 3.18 4.13 -16.77
N MET A 139 3.36 3.61 -17.99
CA MET A 139 4.67 3.18 -18.51
C MET A 139 5.58 4.33 -18.95
N ASP A 140 5.04 5.46 -19.40
CA ASP A 140 5.84 6.54 -20.00
C ASP A 140 6.36 7.56 -18.97
N TYR A 141 5.64 7.76 -17.87
CA TYR A 141 6.09 8.66 -16.79
C TYR A 141 7.27 8.07 -16.00
N MET A 142 7.30 6.74 -15.85
CA MET A 142 8.32 6.00 -15.10
C MET A 142 9.70 5.97 -15.76
N LYS A 143 9.78 6.01 -17.10
CA LYS A 143 11.06 6.08 -17.83
C LYS A 143 11.88 7.33 -17.52
N LYS A 144 11.25 8.42 -17.07
CA LYS A 144 11.91 9.71 -16.85
C LYS A 144 12.37 9.93 -15.40
N ALA A 145 11.80 9.23 -14.42
CA ALA A 145 12.04 9.48 -12.99
C ALA A 145 13.16 8.60 -12.37
N LEU A 146 13.49 7.45 -12.96
CA LEU A 146 14.35 6.41 -12.36
C LEU A 146 15.84 6.46 -12.76
N LEU A 147 16.42 7.65 -12.91
CA LEU A 147 17.89 7.79 -13.04
C LEU A 147 18.64 7.75 -11.69
N PHE A 148 17.94 7.56 -10.56
CA PHE A 148 18.57 7.51 -9.24
C PHE A 148 18.07 6.33 -8.40
N GLY A 149 18.84 5.23 -8.45
CA GLY A 149 19.03 4.28 -7.34
C GLY A 149 17.83 3.46 -6.87
N SER A 150 17.51 2.38 -7.57
CA SER A 150 16.62 1.31 -7.06
C SER A 150 17.36 -0.04 -6.96
N ARG A 151 17.08 -0.81 -5.90
CA ARG A 151 17.44 -2.23 -5.81
C ARG A 151 16.39 -3.02 -6.59
N LYS A 152 16.86 -3.74 -7.61
CA LYS A 152 16.06 -4.54 -8.56
C LYS A 152 15.76 -5.93 -8.01
N ARG A 153 14.60 -6.49 -8.35
CA ARG A 153 14.23 -7.89 -8.07
C ARG A 153 13.48 -8.43 -9.28
N GLU A 154 14.18 -9.23 -10.08
CA GLU A 154 13.66 -9.84 -11.31
C GLU A 154 12.50 -10.81 -11.06
N TRP A 155 11.50 -10.79 -11.95
CA TRP A 155 10.44 -11.79 -12.11
C TRP A 155 10.22 -12.13 -13.58
#